data_AF-A0A0D3DNZ2-F1
#
_entry.id   AF-A0A0D3DNZ2-F1
#
_cell.length_a   1.000
_cell.length_b   1.000
_cell.length_c   1.000
_cell.angle_alpha   90.00
_cell.angle_beta   90.00
_cell.angle_gamma   90.00
#
_symmetry.space_group_name_H-M   'P 1'
#
loop_
_entity.id
_entity.type
_entity.pdbx_description
1 polymer ?
#
loop_
_entity_poly.entity_id
_entity_poly.type
_entity_poly.pdbx_seq_one_letter_code
_entity_poly.pdbx_strand_id
1 'polypeptide(L)'
;MFTTHHDDQPQQQNLPCLHCDPHSYIHMVQHMIERCIILRMSRDECVQALDHHATIPPLVTLTVWRGLERENKDFFETYEHSFSPEPFSSGCVRRSPRLARRVKQ
;
A
#
# COMPACT_ATOMS: atom_id res chain seq x y z
N MET A 1 -31.94 -19.02 25.93
CA MET A 1 -30.91 -19.88 25.31
C MET A 1 -30.37 -19.11 24.11
N PHE A 2 -29.09 -18.75 24.16
CA PHE A 2 -28.42 -17.98 23.10
C PHE A 2 -28.19 -18.87 21.88
N THR A 3 -28.64 -18.42 20.70
CA THR A 3 -28.06 -18.87 19.43
C THR A 3 -27.77 -17.62 18.61
N THR A 4 -26.50 -17.24 18.60
CA THR A 4 -25.90 -16.28 17.69
C THR A 4 -25.93 -16.88 16.30
N HIS A 5 -26.88 -16.47 15.47
CA HIS A 5 -26.74 -16.59 14.03
C HIS A 5 -25.94 -15.38 13.54
N HIS A 6 -24.61 -15.50 13.54
CA HIS A 6 -23.78 -14.70 12.65
C HIS A 6 -24.06 -15.21 11.24
N ASP A 7 -24.96 -14.53 10.55
CA ASP A 7 -25.16 -14.69 9.12
C ASP A 7 -23.90 -14.16 8.44
N ASP A 8 -22.99 -15.08 8.11
CA ASP A 8 -21.90 -14.84 7.15
C ASP A 8 -22.56 -14.63 5.78
N GLN A 9 -23.05 -13.41 5.58
CA GLN A 9 -23.56 -12.97 4.30
C GLN A 9 -22.37 -12.95 3.34
N PRO A 10 -22.30 -13.81 2.31
CA PRO A 10 -21.33 -13.59 1.25
C PRO A 10 -21.66 -12.21 0.67
N GLN A 11 -20.73 -11.27 0.78
CA GLN A 11 -20.89 -9.97 0.18
C GLN A 11 -21.05 -10.20 -1.32
N GLN A 12 -22.29 -10.21 -1.80
CA GLN A 12 -22.61 -10.15 -3.21
C GLN A 12 -22.27 -8.72 -3.67
N GLN A 13 -20.97 -8.44 -3.73
CA GLN A 13 -20.40 -7.25 -4.35
C GLN A 13 -20.83 -7.35 -5.80
N ASN A 14 -21.78 -6.50 -6.18
CA ASN A 14 -22.31 -6.39 -7.53
C ASN A 14 -21.21 -5.77 -8.41
N LEU A 15 -20.20 -6.57 -8.73
CA LEU A 15 -18.99 -6.15 -9.42
C LEU A 15 -19.36 -5.75 -10.85
N PRO A 16 -18.98 -4.54 -11.32
CA PRO A 16 -19.24 -4.14 -12.69
C PRO A 16 -18.56 -5.11 -13.66
N CYS A 17 -19.22 -5.44 -14.76
CA CYS A 17 -18.62 -6.31 -15.77
C CYS A 17 -17.50 -5.57 -16.51
N LEU A 18 -16.28 -6.12 -16.47
CA LEU A 18 -15.14 -5.63 -17.24
C LEU A 18 -15.45 -5.45 -18.74
N HIS A 19 -16.33 -6.29 -19.30
CA HIS A 19 -16.68 -6.27 -20.72
C HIS A 19 -17.73 -5.22 -21.10
N CYS A 20 -18.60 -4.80 -20.17
CA CYS A 20 -19.68 -3.85 -20.48
C CYS A 20 -19.34 -2.42 -20.03
N ASP A 21 -18.56 -2.27 -18.96
CA ASP A 21 -18.06 -0.98 -18.51
C ASP A 21 -16.64 -1.11 -17.93
N PRO A 22 -15.62 -1.16 -18.80
CA PRO A 22 -14.24 -1.32 -18.36
C PRO A 22 -13.75 -0.12 -17.53
N HIS A 23 -14.28 1.08 -17.77
CA HIS A 23 -13.89 2.27 -17.02
C HIS A 23 -14.34 2.17 -15.57
N SER A 24 -15.63 1.87 -15.33
CA SER A 24 -16.12 1.72 -13.95
C SER A 24 -15.44 0.57 -13.21
N TYR A 25 -15.12 -0.52 -13.91
CA TYR A 25 -14.38 -1.63 -13.30
C TYR A 25 -12.96 -1.24 -12.88
N ILE A 26 -12.21 -0.55 -13.76
CA ILE A 26 -10.85 -0.08 -13.43
C ILE A 26 -10.90 0.91 -12.27
N HIS A 27 -11.84 1.86 -12.26
CA HIS A 27 -12.00 2.81 -11.16
C HIS A 27 -12.33 2.12 -9.83
N MET A 28 -13.17 1.09 -9.85
CA MET A 28 -13.46 0.29 -8.66
C MET A 28 -12.20 -0.43 -8.15
N VAL A 29 -11.42 -1.06 -9.04
CA VAL A 29 -10.17 -1.74 -8.65
C VAL A 29 -9.15 -0.74 -8.09
N GLN A 30 -9.01 0.43 -8.72
CA GLN A 30 -8.17 1.52 -8.22
C GLN A 30 -8.58 1.93 -6.80
N HIS A 31 -9.87 2.13 -6.54
CA HIS A 31 -10.36 2.48 -5.21
C HIS A 31 -10.04 1.40 -4.17
N MET A 32 -10.14 0.12 -4.52
CA MET A 32 -9.75 -0.98 -3.62
C MET A 32 -8.24 -0.96 -3.34
N ILE A 33 -7.41 -0.69 -4.35
CA ILE A 33 -5.96 -0.53 -4.19
C ILE A 33 -5.63 0.65 -3.27
N GLU A 34 -6.28 1.81 -3.45
CA GLU A 34 -6.11 2.97 -2.58
C GLU A 34 -6.43 2.65 -1.12
N ARG A 35 -7.49 1.87 -0.87
CA ARG A 35 -7.83 1.40 0.47
C ARG A 35 -6.75 0.47 1.05
N CYS A 36 -6.21 -0.46 0.27
CA CYS A 36 -5.08 -1.31 0.70
C CYS A 36 -3.84 -0.47 1.02
N ILE A 37 -3.58 0.59 0.25
CA ILE A 37 -2.46 1.50 0.48
C ILE A 37 -2.60 2.22 1.83
N ILE A 38 -3.79 2.75 2.12
CA ILE A 38 -4.12 3.40 3.40
C ILE A 38 -3.94 2.43 4.58
N LEU A 39 -4.33 1.17 4.40
CA LEU A 39 -4.18 0.12 5.41
C LEU A 39 -2.74 -0.39 5.57
N ARG A 40 -1.76 0.19 4.85
CA ARG A 40 -0.35 -0.23 4.85
C ARG A 40 -0.23 -1.72 4.51
N MET A 41 -0.83 -2.15 3.42
CA MET A 41 -0.62 -3.49 2.87
C MET A 41 0.44 -3.46 1.78
N SER A 42 1.40 -4.39 1.83
CA SER A 42 2.32 -4.59 0.72
C SER A 42 1.58 -4.93 -0.58
N ARG A 43 2.25 -4.82 -1.73
CA ARG A 43 1.66 -5.18 -3.03
C ARG A 43 1.11 -6.61 -3.02
N ASP A 44 1.84 -7.56 -2.46
CA ASP A 44 1.42 -8.96 -2.42
C ASP A 44 0.22 -9.19 -1.51
N GLU A 45 0.19 -8.54 -0.34
CA GLU A 45 -0.98 -8.58 0.57
C GLU A 45 -2.21 -7.93 -0.06
N CYS A 46 -2.04 -6.82 -0.78
CA CYS A 46 -3.10 -6.18 -1.54
C CYS A 46 -3.68 -7.15 -2.59
N VAL A 47 -2.81 -7.77 -3.40
CA VAL A 47 -3.24 -8.74 -4.43
C VAL A 47 -3.99 -9.91 -3.82
N GLN A 48 -3.47 -10.49 -2.73
CA GLN A 48 -4.13 -11.61 -2.05
C GLN A 48 -5.47 -11.21 -1.42
N ALA A 49 -5.54 -10.02 -0.82
CA ALA A 49 -6.77 -9.51 -0.22
C ALA A 49 -7.85 -9.26 -1.27
N LEU A 50 -7.51 -8.67 -2.41
CA LEU A 50 -8.47 -8.41 -3.49
C LEU A 50 -8.94 -9.71 -4.16
N ASP A 51 -8.06 -10.70 -4.33
CA ASP A 51 -8.41 -12.01 -4.85
C ASP A 51 -9.39 -12.74 -3.92
N HIS A 52 -9.08 -12.80 -2.62
CA HIS A 52 -9.88 -13.55 -1.66
C HIS A 52 -11.18 -12.85 -1.25
N HIS A 53 -11.14 -11.54 -0.99
CA HIS A 53 -12.28 -10.81 -0.42
C HIS A 53 -13.16 -10.14 -1.47
N ALA A 54 -12.62 -9.80 -2.64
CA ALA A 54 -13.36 -9.11 -3.71
C ALA A 54 -13.47 -9.93 -5.00
N THR A 55 -12.90 -11.14 -5.03
CA THR A 55 -12.90 -12.02 -6.23
C THR A 55 -12.34 -11.31 -7.47
N ILE A 56 -11.40 -10.37 -7.26
CA ILE A 56 -10.75 -9.64 -8.35
C ILE A 56 -9.53 -10.43 -8.80
N PRO A 57 -9.41 -10.79 -10.09
CA PRO A 57 -8.28 -11.59 -10.55
C PRO A 57 -6.94 -10.91 -10.26
N PRO A 58 -5.93 -11.62 -9.74
CA PRO A 58 -4.62 -11.07 -9.41
C PRO A 58 -3.97 -10.29 -10.56
N LEU A 59 -4.16 -10.78 -11.78
CA LEU A 59 -3.65 -10.13 -13.00
C LEU A 59 -4.24 -8.74 -13.23
N VAL A 60 -5.52 -8.54 -12.91
CA VAL A 60 -6.19 -7.23 -13.01
C VAL A 60 -5.56 -6.29 -11.98
N THR A 61 -5.50 -6.71 -10.71
CA THR A 61 -4.91 -5.90 -9.63
C THR A 61 -3.49 -5.49 -9.94
N LEU A 62 -2.65 -6.43 -10.40
CA LEU A 62 -1.26 -6.16 -10.79
C LEU A 62 -1.17 -5.18 -11.97
N THR A 63 -2.05 -5.31 -12.96
CA THR A 63 -2.06 -4.41 -14.12
C THR A 63 -2.41 -2.98 -13.72
N VAL A 64 -3.45 -2.81 -12.91
CA VAL A 64 -3.87 -1.48 -12.42
C VAL A 64 -2.81 -0.89 -11.49
N TRP A 65 -2.27 -1.68 -10.57
CA TRP A 65 -1.19 -1.28 -9.67
C TRP A 65 0.03 -0.75 -10.44
N ARG A 66 0.49 -1.48 -11.47
CA ARG A 66 1.60 -1.04 -12.34
C ARG A 66 1.31 0.26 -13.09
N GLY A 67 0.03 0.52 -13.41
CA GLY A 67 -0.40 1.80 -13.97
C GLY A 67 -0.19 2.93 -12.96
N LEU A 68 -0.68 2.73 -11.74
CA LEU A 68 -0.56 3.70 -10.64
C LEU A 68 0.90 3.98 -10.27
N GLU A 69 1.74 2.96 -10.18
CA GLU A 69 3.18 3.09 -9.94
C GLU A 69 3.87 3.94 -11.01
N ARG A 70 3.50 3.76 -12.28
CA ARG A 70 4.12 4.50 -13.40
C ARG A 70 3.76 5.97 -13.37
N GLU A 71 2.52 6.29 -12.99
CA GLU A 71 2.00 7.66 -12.92
C GLU A 71 2.45 8.39 -11.64
N ASN A 72 2.69 7.65 -10.54
CA ASN A 72 2.97 8.21 -9.21
C ASN A 72 4.26 7.63 -8.59
N LYS A 73 5.35 7.61 -9.37
CA LYS A 73 6.60 6.92 -9.00
C LYS A 73 7.14 7.32 -7.63
N ASP A 74 7.27 8.62 -7.36
CA ASP A 74 7.85 9.14 -6.11
C ASP A 74 7.05 8.69 -4.87
N PHE A 75 5.73 8.56 -5.02
CA PHE A 75 4.85 8.07 -3.95
C PHE A 75 5.11 6.59 -3.68
N PHE A 76 5.11 5.75 -4.72
CA PHE A 76 5.27 4.30 -4.57
C PHE A 76 6.68 3.92 -4.12
N GLU A 77 7.71 4.66 -4.54
CA GLU A 77 9.06 4.48 -4.01
C GLU A 77 9.09 4.68 -2.50
N THR A 78 8.57 5.81 -2.01
CA THR A 78 8.51 6.08 -0.56
C THR A 78 7.63 5.04 0.18
N TYR A 79 6.55 4.61 -0.46
CA TYR A 79 5.63 3.62 0.09
C TYR A 79 6.29 2.25 0.29
N GLU A 80 7.00 1.74 -0.72
CA GLU A 80 7.70 0.44 -0.64
C GLU A 80 8.80 0.46 0.43
N HIS A 81 9.55 1.56 0.54
CA HIS A 81 10.57 1.72 1.58
C HIS A 81 9.99 1.68 3.01
N SER A 82 8.70 2.00 3.19
CA SER A 82 8.06 1.96 4.52
C SER A 82 7.81 0.56 5.06
N PHE A 83 7.85 -0.47 4.20
CA PHE A 83 7.73 -1.88 4.59
C PHE A 83 9.07 -2.55 4.85
N SER A 84 10.17 -1.93 4.40
CA SER A 84 11.49 -2.38 4.77
C SER A 84 11.71 -2.05 6.25
N PRO A 85 12.06 -3.02 7.10
CA PRO A 85 12.64 -2.72 8.39
C PRO A 85 14.02 -2.13 8.13
N GLU A 86 14.09 -0.82 7.86
CA GLU A 86 15.37 -0.12 7.88
C GLU A 86 16.04 -0.43 9.23
N PRO A 87 17.26 -0.99 9.24
CA PRO A 87 18.06 -0.94 10.44
C PRO A 87 18.25 0.55 10.69
N PHE A 88 17.66 1.03 11.79
CA PHE A 88 17.81 2.38 12.30
C PHE A 88 19.25 2.84 11.99
N SER A 89 19.42 3.75 11.02
CA SER A 89 20.71 4.32 10.67
C SER A 89 21.14 5.20 11.85
N SER A 90 21.63 4.52 12.87
CA SER A 90 22.28 5.06 14.03
C SER A 90 23.70 5.42 13.59
N GLY A 91 23.92 6.70 13.31
CA GLY A 91 25.25 7.24 13.03
C GLY A 91 25.19 8.36 11.99
N CYS A 92 25.55 9.61 12.26
CA CYS A 92 26.29 10.17 13.38
C CYS A 92 25.96 11.66 13.50
N VAL A 93 25.63 12.12 14.71
CA VAL A 93 25.73 13.55 15.04
C VAL A 93 27.20 13.92 14.92
N ARG A 94 27.58 14.61 13.85
CA ARG A 94 28.87 15.32 13.76
C ARG A 94 28.83 16.41 14.82
N ARG A 95 29.19 16.08 16.07
CA ARG A 95 29.58 17.09 17.04
C ARG A 95 30.90 17.68 16.54
N SER A 96 30.80 18.87 15.95
CA SER A 96 31.95 19.70 15.62
C SER A 96 32.87 19.79 16.85
N PRO A 97 34.18 19.51 16.72
CA PRO A 97 35.11 19.82 17.80
C PRO A 97 35.10 21.33 18.00
N ARG A 98 34.70 21.78 19.19
CA ARG A 98 34.91 23.17 19.61
C ARG A 98 36.42 23.38 19.65
N LEU A 99 36.95 24.18 18.73
CA LEU A 99 38.34 24.63 18.79
C LEU A 99 38.46 25.62 19.95
N ALA A 100 38.77 25.11 21.15
CA ALA A 100 39.11 25.91 22.30
C ALA A 100 40.62 26.16 22.35
N ARG A 101 40.97 27.45 22.18
CA ARG A 101 42.13 28.20 22.68
C ARG A 101 43.54 27.91 22.12
N ARG A 102 44.19 29.00 21.68
CA ARG A 102 45.47 29.42 22.29
C ARG A 102 45.62 30.93 22.30
N VAL A 103 45.71 31.49 23.50
CA VAL A 103 46.32 32.80 23.77
C VAL A 103 47.81 32.69 23.46
N LYS A 104 48.36 33.63 22.69
CA LYS A 104 49.79 33.94 22.68
C LYS A 104 49.99 35.44 22.53
N GLN A 105 50.55 35.98 23.62
CA GLN A 105 51.39 37.17 23.83
C GLN A 105 51.18 38.40 22.95
#